data_AF-A0A9X6PSJ2-F1
#
_entry.id   AF-A0A9X6PSJ2-F1
#
_cell.length_a   1.000
_cell.length_b   1.000
_cell.length_c   1.000
_cell.angle_alpha   90.00
_cell.angle_beta   90.00
_cell.angle_gamma   90.00
#
_symmetry.space_group_name_H-M   'P 1'
#
loop_
_entity.id
_entity.type
_entity.pdbx_description
1 polymer ?
#
loop_
_entity_poly.entity_id
_entity_poly.type
_entity_poly.pdbx_seq_one_letter_code
_entity_poly.pdbx_strand_id
1 'polypeptide(L)'
;MFWFKKIEKKQLNLETEIDTKIHTGNIHELLQLKNNFSIEINTIEEVLLNKRGTFHTGFNDNGTISFMLKNGQKIKFIIPEETLFSSIEEIFDQYEQTIFVREVF
;
A
#
# COMPACT_ATOMS: atom_id res chain seq x y z
N MET A 1 27.59 -1.17 -13.58
CA MET A 1 27.02 -1.58 -12.26
C MET A 1 26.88 -0.42 -11.25
N PHE A 2 27.06 0.86 -11.63
CA PHE A 2 26.94 2.02 -10.70
C PHE A 2 25.59 2.74 -10.74
N TRP A 3 24.82 2.58 -11.82
CA TRP A 3 23.57 3.31 -12.01
C TRP A 3 22.44 2.79 -11.10
N PHE A 4 22.38 1.48 -10.86
CA PHE A 4 21.42 0.85 -9.95
C PHE A 4 21.56 1.37 -8.51
N LYS A 5 22.78 1.44 -7.97
CA LYS A 5 23.03 1.99 -6.63
C LYS A 5 22.58 3.45 -6.47
N LYS A 6 22.69 4.25 -7.53
CA LYS A 6 22.25 5.65 -7.52
C LYS A 6 20.72 5.75 -7.53
N ILE A 7 20.04 4.85 -8.22
CA ILE A 7 18.57 4.76 -8.27
C ILE A 7 18.02 4.25 -6.93
N GLU A 8 18.60 3.18 -6.39
CA GLU A 8 18.23 2.63 -5.07
C GLU A 8 18.36 3.68 -3.97
N LYS A 9 19.49 4.38 -3.91
CA LYS A 9 19.68 5.46 -2.94
C LYS A 9 18.67 6.59 -3.10
N LYS A 10 18.29 6.92 -4.35
CA LYS A 10 17.28 7.94 -4.61
C LYS A 10 15.89 7.47 -4.15
N GLN A 11 15.54 6.20 -4.39
CA GLN A 11 14.29 5.62 -3.91
C GLN A 11 14.21 5.59 -2.39
N LEU A 12 15.27 5.10 -1.74
CA LEU A 12 15.34 5.05 -0.28
C LEU A 12 15.16 6.43 0.36
N ASN A 13 15.78 7.47 -0.22
CA ASN A 13 15.61 8.84 0.27
C ASN A 13 14.16 9.34 0.11
N LEU A 14 13.48 8.99 -0.99
CA LEU A 14 12.08 9.35 -1.21
C LEU A 14 11.16 8.65 -0.21
N GLU A 15 11.37 7.35 0.02
CA GLU A 15 10.64 6.57 1.02
C GLU A 15 10.83 7.15 2.43
N THR A 16 12.09 7.46 2.79
CA THR A 16 12.41 8.09 4.09
C THR A 16 11.70 9.44 4.27
N GLU A 17 11.62 10.25 3.21
CA GLU A 17 10.92 11.54 3.25
C GLU A 17 9.41 11.36 3.43
N ILE A 18 8.82 10.39 2.71
CA ILE A 18 7.41 10.03 2.84
C ILE A 18 7.10 9.57 4.26
N ASP A 19 7.90 8.63 4.78
CA ASP A 19 7.74 8.09 6.14
C ASP A 19 7.81 9.21 7.17
N THR A 20 8.79 10.11 7.05
CA THR A 20 8.94 11.26 7.95
C THR A 20 7.67 12.11 7.94
N LYS A 21 7.12 12.43 6.76
CA LYS A 21 5.90 13.24 6.62
C LYS A 21 4.65 12.55 7.16
N ILE A 22 4.56 11.22 7.04
CA ILE A 22 3.47 10.43 7.66
C ILE A 22 3.56 10.57 9.19
N HIS A 23 4.74 10.36 9.77
CA HIS A 23 4.95 10.43 11.22
C HIS A 23 4.73 11.83 11.79
N THR A 24 5.01 12.90 11.03
CA THR A 24 4.78 14.28 11.47
C THR A 24 3.37 14.80 11.17
N GLY A 25 2.50 14.00 10.54
CA GLY A 25 1.12 14.40 10.23
C GLY A 25 0.99 15.40 9.08
N ASN A 26 2.03 15.59 8.25
CA ASN A 26 2.04 16.53 7.13
C ASN A 26 1.33 15.96 5.89
N ILE A 27 0.08 15.50 6.07
CA ILE A 27 -0.72 14.81 5.05
C ILE A 27 -0.98 15.71 3.83
N HIS A 28 -1.16 17.03 4.03
CA HIS A 28 -1.41 17.95 2.92
C HIS A 28 -0.25 18.01 1.93
N GLU A 29 0.99 18.02 2.41
CA GLU A 29 2.17 18.00 1.54
C GLU A 29 2.31 16.66 0.81
N LEU A 30 1.97 15.55 1.48
CA LEU A 30 1.97 14.23 0.85
C LEU A 30 0.99 14.17 -0.32
N LEU A 31 -0.20 14.77 -0.21
CA LEU A 31 -1.18 14.78 -1.30
C LEU A 31 -0.77 15.65 -2.51
N GLN A 32 0.18 16.56 -2.33
CA GLN A 32 0.73 17.35 -3.46
C GLN A 32 1.80 16.59 -4.26
N LEU A 33 2.31 15.47 -3.73
CA LEU A 33 3.29 14.64 -4.45
C LEU A 33 2.62 13.88 -5.60
N LYS A 34 3.34 13.75 -6.71
CA LYS A 34 2.84 13.04 -7.89
C LYS A 34 2.53 11.58 -7.55
N ASN A 35 1.35 11.13 -7.96
CA ASN A 35 0.80 9.78 -7.73
C ASN A 35 0.35 9.49 -6.29
N ASN A 36 0.37 10.48 -5.39
CA ASN A 36 -0.29 10.34 -4.10
C ASN A 36 -1.78 10.65 -4.24
N PHE A 37 -2.60 10.01 -3.42
CA PHE A 37 -4.04 10.16 -3.44
C PHE A 37 -4.58 9.92 -2.03
N SER A 38 -5.82 10.34 -1.80
CA SER A 38 -6.59 10.00 -0.60
C SER A 38 -7.76 9.12 -1.02
N ILE A 39 -8.07 8.11 -0.21
CA ILE A 39 -9.29 7.32 -0.36
C ILE A 39 -10.11 7.56 0.90
N GLU A 40 -11.35 8.04 0.72
CA GLU A 40 -12.29 8.11 1.82
C GLU A 40 -12.82 6.72 2.14
N ILE A 41 -12.82 6.34 3.42
CA ILE A 41 -13.17 4.99 3.87
C ILE A 41 -14.56 4.55 3.42
N ASN A 42 -15.52 5.48 3.36
CA ASN A 42 -16.90 5.26 2.93
C ASN A 42 -17.03 4.95 1.42
N THR A 43 -16.00 5.21 0.61
CA THR A 43 -15.98 4.91 -0.83
C THR A 43 -15.49 3.50 -1.12
N ILE A 44 -14.88 2.84 -0.14
CA ILE A 44 -14.40 1.48 -0.25
C ILE A 44 -15.60 0.54 -0.13
N GLU A 45 -15.73 -0.37 -1.10
CA GLU A 45 -16.72 -1.44 -1.11
C GLU A 45 -16.14 -2.71 -0.49
N GLU A 46 -14.93 -3.09 -0.91
CA GLU A 46 -14.24 -4.31 -0.45
C GLU A 46 -12.73 -4.11 -0.50
N VAL A 47 -12.01 -4.76 0.40
CA VAL A 47 -10.56 -4.91 0.38
C VAL A 47 -10.22 -6.37 0.08
N LEU A 48 -9.42 -6.58 -0.95
CA LEU A 48 -8.96 -7.90 -1.37
C LEU A 48 -7.48 -8.08 -0.99
N LEU A 49 -7.19 -9.10 -0.19
CA LEU A 49 -5.84 -9.52 0.14
C LEU A 49 -5.49 -10.78 -0.65
N ASN A 50 -4.44 -10.70 -1.48
CA ASN A 50 -3.92 -11.84 -2.21
C ASN A 50 -2.53 -12.17 -1.67
N LYS A 51 -2.41 -13.35 -1.06
CA LYS A 51 -1.19 -13.82 -0.38
C LYS A 51 -0.16 -14.44 -1.35
N ARG A 52 -0.41 -14.43 -2.66
CA ARG A 52 0.53 -14.93 -3.68
C ARG A 52 1.46 -13.83 -4.17
N GLY A 53 2.76 -14.10 -4.09
CA GLY A 53 3.80 -13.25 -4.64
C GLY A 53 3.56 -12.92 -6.11
N THR A 54 3.92 -11.71 -6.54
CA THR A 54 3.71 -11.29 -7.93
C THR A 54 4.92 -11.58 -8.82
N PHE A 55 4.68 -11.96 -10.07
CA PHE A 55 5.76 -12.11 -11.06
C PHE A 55 6.52 -10.80 -11.31
N HIS A 56 5.86 -9.64 -11.10
CA HIS A 56 6.46 -8.33 -11.33
C HIS A 56 7.68 -8.04 -10.44
N THR A 57 7.77 -8.67 -9.27
CA THR A 57 8.90 -8.56 -8.35
C THR A 57 9.82 -9.78 -8.41
N GLY A 58 9.57 -10.72 -9.34
CA GLY A 58 10.22 -12.03 -9.32
C GLY A 58 9.79 -12.87 -8.12
N PHE A 59 8.58 -12.65 -7.60
CA PHE A 59 8.03 -13.27 -6.40
C PHE A 59 8.71 -12.87 -5.08
N ASN A 60 9.50 -11.79 -5.08
CA ASN A 60 10.10 -11.19 -3.88
C ASN A 60 9.15 -10.12 -3.30
N ASP A 61 7.90 -10.51 -3.08
CA ASP A 61 6.88 -9.70 -2.41
C ASP A 61 5.93 -10.63 -1.64
N ASN A 62 5.22 -10.07 -0.67
CA ASN A 62 4.23 -10.81 0.10
C ASN A 62 2.85 -10.71 -0.54
N GLY A 63 2.76 -10.63 -1.87
CA GLY A 63 1.50 -10.52 -2.59
C GLY A 63 0.95 -9.11 -2.70
N THR A 64 -0.38 -8.95 -2.66
CA THR A 64 -1.03 -7.69 -3.03
C THR A 64 -2.26 -7.37 -2.20
N ILE A 65 -2.47 -6.08 -1.94
CA ILE A 65 -3.72 -5.53 -1.42
C ILE A 65 -4.43 -4.76 -2.53
N SER A 66 -5.73 -4.96 -2.69
CA SER A 66 -6.55 -4.18 -3.61
C SER A 66 -7.76 -3.57 -2.93
N PHE A 67 -8.02 -2.31 -3.20
CA PHE A 67 -9.22 -1.59 -2.77
C PHE A 67 -10.20 -1.57 -3.96
N MET A 68 -11.35 -2.22 -3.78
CA MET A 68 -12.49 -2.11 -4.67
C MET A 68 -13.34 -0.93 -4.18
N LEU A 69 -13.48 0.10 -5.02
CA LEU A 69 -14.28 1.27 -4.72
C LEU A 69 -15.71 1.09 -5.27
N LYS A 70 -16.69 1.72 -4.62
CA LYS A 70 -18.12 1.67 -5.01
C LYS A 70 -18.42 2.18 -6.41
N ASN A 71 -17.49 2.93 -7.01
CA ASN A 71 -17.58 3.39 -8.40
C ASN A 71 -17.06 2.36 -9.42
N GLY A 72 -16.68 1.16 -8.98
CA GLY A 72 -16.09 0.09 -9.78
C GLY A 72 -14.60 0.21 -10.03
N GLN A 73 -13.94 1.26 -9.52
CA GLN A 73 -12.50 1.41 -9.64
C GLN A 73 -11.77 0.43 -8.71
N LYS A 74 -10.69 -0.15 -9.21
CA LYS A 74 -9.78 -0.99 -8.44
C LYS A 74 -8.43 -0.32 -8.30
N ILE A 75 -7.97 -0.16 -7.06
CA ILE A 75 -6.64 0.36 -6.75
C ILE A 75 -5.82 -0.76 -6.12
N LYS A 76 -4.66 -1.10 -6.70
CA LYS A 76 -3.87 -2.27 -6.33
C LYS A 76 -2.46 -1.88 -5.90
N PHE A 77 -1.97 -2.46 -4.82
CA PHE A 77 -0.61 -2.31 -4.30
C PHE A 77 0.06 -3.66 -4.11
N ILE A 78 1.38 -3.68 -4.29
CA ILE A 78 2.23 -4.82 -3.96
C ILE A 78 2.63 -4.67 -2.50
N ILE A 79 2.53 -5.75 -1.74
CA ILE A 79 2.91 -5.79 -0.32
C ILE A 79 4.38 -6.23 -0.27
N PRO A 80 5.30 -5.44 0.31
CA PRO A 80 6.70 -5.84 0.46
C PRO A 80 6.85 -7.16 1.22
N GLU A 81 7.90 -7.93 0.91
CA GLU A 81 8.15 -9.26 1.50
C GLU A 81 8.20 -9.24 3.04
N GLU A 82 8.78 -8.18 3.59
CA GLU A 82 8.94 -7.94 5.02
C GLU A 82 7.64 -7.55 5.75
N THR A 83 6.59 -7.17 5.00
CA THR A 83 5.33 -6.73 5.60
C THR A 83 4.45 -7.94 5.91
N LEU A 84 4.12 -8.12 7.19
CA LEU A 84 3.26 -9.21 7.65
C LEU A 84 1.78 -8.94 7.33
N PHE A 85 1.09 -9.93 6.76
CA PHE A 85 -0.36 -9.85 6.54
C PHE A 85 -1.16 -9.66 7.82
N SER A 86 -0.73 -10.27 8.92
CA SER A 86 -1.40 -10.12 10.22
C SER A 86 -1.45 -8.66 10.66
N SER A 87 -0.39 -7.90 10.42
CA SER A 87 -0.36 -6.46 10.73
C SER A 87 -1.34 -5.67 9.87
N ILE A 88 -1.61 -6.10 8.64
CA ILE A 88 -2.61 -5.48 7.76
C ILE A 88 -4.01 -5.81 8.24
N GLU A 89 -4.27 -7.09 8.56
CA GLU A 89 -5.55 -7.58 9.08
C GLU A 89 -5.91 -6.88 10.41
N GLU A 90 -4.96 -6.78 11.34
CA GLU A 90 -5.12 -6.08 12.64
C GLU A 90 -5.56 -4.62 12.48
N ILE A 91 -5.04 -3.90 11.47
CA ILE A 91 -5.44 -2.52 11.21
C ILE A 91 -6.93 -2.46 10.86
N PHE A 92 -7.42 -3.34 9.99
CA PHE A 92 -8.83 -3.32 9.60
C PHE A 92 -9.76 -3.78 10.73
N ASP A 93 -9.30 -4.66 11.61
CA ASP A 93 -10.04 -5.07 12.80
C ASP A 93 -10.17 -3.94 13.83
N GLN A 94 -9.15 -3.09 13.98
CA GLN A 94 -9.16 -1.93 14.88
C GLN A 94 -10.18 -0.84 14.49
N TYR A 95 -10.55 -0.75 13.21
CA TYR A 95 -11.48 0.27 12.71
C TYR A 95 -12.96 -0.14 12.75
N GLU A 96 -13.34 -1.15 13.56
CA GLU A 96 -14.72 -1.65 13.72
C GLU A 96 -15.50 -1.68 12.38
N GLN A 97 -14.99 -2.51 11.46
CA GLN A 97 -15.67 -3.07 10.27
C GLN A 97 -16.78 -2.22 9.63
N THR A 98 -16.40 -1.14 8.94
CA THR A 98 -17.23 -0.61 7.83
C THR A 98 -16.82 -1.19 6.47
N ILE A 99 -15.73 -1.97 6.41
CA ILE A 99 -15.12 -2.46 5.17
C ILE A 99 -15.04 -3.99 5.21
N PHE A 100 -15.55 -4.64 4.17
CA PHE A 100 -15.43 -6.08 3.98
C PHE A 100 -14.02 -6.43 3.48
N VAL A 101 -13.30 -7.28 4.22
CA VAL A 101 -11.96 -7.76 3.84
C VAL A 101 -12.06 -9.22 3.41
N ARG A 102 -11.52 -9.56 2.25
CA ARG A 102 -11.55 -10.92 1.70
C ARG A 102 -10.18 -11.38 1.24
N GLU A 103 -9.83 -12.60 1.66
CA GLU A 103 -8.67 -13.30 1.13
C GLU A 103 -8.97 -13.97 -0.21
N VAL A 104 -8.05 -13.83 -1.16
CA VAL A 104 -8.11 -14.45 -2.48
C VAL A 104 -6.89 -15.34 -2.65
N PHE A 105 -7.12 -16.63 -2.90
CA PHE A 105 -6.08 -17.65 -3.02
C PHE A 105 -5.48 -17.71 -4.44
#